data_AF-A0A4R2PC73-F1
#
_entry.id   AF-A0A4R2PC73-F1
#
_cell.length_a   1.000
_cell.length_b   1.000
_cell.length_c   1.000
_cell.angle_alpha   90.00
_cell.angle_beta   90.00
_cell.angle_gamma   90.00
#
_symmetry.space_group_name_H-M   'P 1'
#
loop_
_entity.id
_entity.type
_entity.pdbx_description
1 polymer ?
#
loop_
_entity_poly.entity_id
_entity_poly.type
_entity_poly.pdbx_seq_one_letter_code
_entity_poly.pdbx_strand_id
1 'polypeptide(L)'
;MTRQQWIVCGAEFIEGDVIRWHESVFQPNRYDRSQRVKVGHRAVTAQVLFDPMDSNEMLELEVVASEGRNAYQVGDTLRRARRTVSREDTERLAWSDEEARASVVDSLPEAQLKAVREAQTQIPKPLAQPGYSQKIPSAGTTGAPWRRKRKATGAYAAKP
;
A
#
# COMPACT_ATOMS: atom_id res chain seq x y z
N MET A 1 11.44 32.06 4.92
CA MET A 1 11.31 30.61 4.60
C MET A 1 10.34 30.01 5.61
N THR A 2 9.05 29.99 5.27
CA THR A 2 8.04 29.29 6.08
C THR A 2 8.38 27.80 6.05
N ARG A 3 8.67 27.22 7.22
CA ARG A 3 8.92 25.79 7.34
C ARG A 3 7.63 25.06 7.02
N GLN A 4 7.62 24.30 5.94
CA GLN A 4 6.52 23.40 5.61
C GLN A 4 6.42 22.33 6.70
N GLN A 5 5.31 22.33 7.44
CA GLN A 5 5.10 21.40 8.54
C GLN A 5 4.21 20.25 8.06
N TRP A 6 4.72 19.03 8.23
CA TRP A 6 3.95 17.81 7.99
C TRP A 6 3.37 17.33 9.32
N ILE A 7 2.09 17.00 9.32
CA ILE A 7 1.35 16.53 10.48
C ILE A 7 0.69 15.20 10.15
N VAL A 8 0.70 14.28 11.11
CA VAL A 8 0.02 12.99 10.96
C VAL A 8 -1.47 13.26 10.78
N CYS A 9 -2.03 12.77 9.69
CA CYS A 9 -3.43 13.00 9.30
C CYS A 9 -4.27 11.73 9.43
N GLY A 10 -3.64 10.56 9.23
CA GLY A 10 -4.37 9.31 9.18
C GLY A 10 -5.39 9.31 8.04
N ALA A 11 -6.68 9.35 8.40
CA ALA A 11 -7.81 9.31 7.48
C ALA A 11 -8.56 10.64 7.31
N GLU A 12 -8.06 11.71 7.93
CA GLU A 12 -8.75 13.00 8.01
C GLU A 12 -8.34 14.00 6.91
N PHE A 13 -8.03 13.53 5.71
CA PHE A 13 -7.72 14.44 4.60
C PHE A 13 -8.97 14.80 3.80
N ILE A 14 -8.95 16.00 3.23
CA ILE A 14 -10.03 16.57 2.42
C ILE A 14 -9.52 17.00 1.03
N GLU A 15 -10.42 17.40 0.16
CA GLU A 15 -10.06 17.98 -1.14
C GLU A 15 -9.15 19.20 -0.96
N GLY A 16 -8.09 19.27 -1.75
CA GLY A 16 -7.05 20.30 -1.67
C GLY A 16 -5.91 19.99 -0.69
N ASP A 17 -6.05 19.00 0.20
CA ASP A 17 -4.94 18.60 1.06
C ASP A 17 -3.77 18.03 0.24
N VAL A 18 -2.55 18.37 0.62
CA VAL A 18 -1.35 17.69 0.11
C VAL A 18 -0.94 16.64 1.13
N ILE A 19 -1.01 15.38 0.74
CA ILE A 19 -0.72 14.23 1.60
C ILE A 19 0.52 13.49 1.12
N ARG A 20 1.22 12.84 2.06
CA ARG A 20 2.32 11.93 1.78
C ARG A 20 2.14 10.61 2.51
N TRP A 21 2.43 9.51 1.84
CA TRP A 21 2.35 8.16 2.40
C TRP A 21 3.35 7.20 1.74
N HIS A 22 3.53 6.03 2.34
CA HIS A 22 4.39 4.97 1.81
C HIS A 22 3.55 3.79 1.31
N GLU A 23 3.83 3.30 0.10
CA GLU A 23 3.19 2.08 -0.41
C GLU A 23 4.20 1.02 -0.84
N SER A 24 3.82 -0.24 -0.63
CA SER A 24 4.59 -1.39 -1.11
C SER A 24 4.33 -1.60 -2.60
N VAL A 25 5.40 -1.81 -3.35
CA VAL A 25 5.36 -2.01 -4.79
C VAL A 25 5.38 -3.51 -5.06
N PHE A 26 4.40 -3.99 -5.82
CA PHE A 26 4.28 -5.40 -6.18
C PHE A 26 4.41 -5.58 -7.68
N GLN A 27 5.06 -6.65 -8.10
CA GLN A 27 5.15 -7.07 -9.51
C GLN A 27 4.71 -8.53 -9.64
N PRO A 28 4.19 -8.93 -10.82
CA PRO A 28 3.89 -10.33 -11.07
C PRO A 28 5.16 -11.18 -10.93
N ASN A 29 5.05 -12.35 -10.31
CA ASN A 29 6.16 -13.28 -10.23
C ASN A 29 6.57 -13.71 -11.65
N ARG A 30 7.87 -13.77 -11.91
CA ARG A 30 8.43 -14.18 -13.20
C ARG A 30 7.96 -15.58 -13.62
N TYR A 31 7.81 -16.48 -12.65
CA TYR A 31 7.46 -17.88 -12.89
C TYR A 31 5.96 -18.17 -12.76
N ASP A 32 5.24 -17.39 -11.95
CA ASP A 32 3.80 -17.54 -11.73
C ASP A 32 3.11 -16.17 -11.76
N ARG A 33 2.55 -15.81 -12.91
CA ARG A 33 1.92 -14.50 -13.11
C ARG A 33 0.66 -14.29 -12.25
N SER A 34 0.10 -15.34 -11.65
CA SER A 34 -1.03 -15.23 -10.72
C SER A 34 -0.61 -14.68 -9.36
N GLN A 35 0.67 -14.82 -9.00
CA GLN A 35 1.22 -14.33 -7.75
C GLN A 35 1.86 -12.95 -7.94
N ARG A 36 1.65 -12.09 -6.95
CA ARG A 36 2.32 -10.79 -6.83
C ARG A 36 3.37 -10.85 -5.74
N VAL A 37 4.62 -10.56 -6.11
CA VAL A 37 5.75 -10.51 -5.18
C VAL A 37 6.04 -9.04 -4.87
N LYS A 38 6.28 -8.75 -3.58
CA LYS A 38 6.73 -7.42 -3.15
C LYS A 38 8.15 -7.19 -3.66
N VAL A 39 8.33 -6.13 -4.44
CA VAL A 39 9.62 -5.77 -5.07
C VAL A 39 10.27 -4.52 -4.47
N GLY A 40 9.57 -3.81 -3.58
CA GLY A 40 10.11 -2.64 -2.91
C GLY A 40 9.05 -1.75 -2.29
N HIS A 41 9.43 -0.51 -2.06
CA HIS A 41 8.60 0.56 -1.52
C HIS A 41 8.72 1.80 -2.40
N ARG A 42 7.69 2.65 -2.34
CA ARG A 42 7.73 4.01 -2.85
C ARG A 42 7.05 4.97 -1.88
N ALA A 43 7.58 6.16 -1.81
CA ALA A 43 6.96 7.29 -1.15
C ALA A 43 6.20 8.09 -2.21
N VAL A 44 4.99 8.52 -1.87
CA VAL A 44 4.14 9.32 -2.75
C VAL A 44 3.68 10.53 -1.98
N THR A 45 3.85 11.70 -2.59
CA THR A 45 3.27 12.97 -2.14
C THR A 45 2.31 13.43 -3.23
N ALA A 46 1.05 13.63 -2.89
CA ALA A 46 0.02 13.98 -3.86
C ALA A 46 -0.99 14.95 -3.26
N GLN A 47 -1.57 15.79 -4.11
CA GLN A 47 -2.70 16.64 -3.76
C GLN A 47 -4.00 15.85 -3.95
N VAL A 48 -4.92 15.95 -3.00
CA VAL A 48 -6.25 15.35 -3.09
C VAL A 48 -7.10 16.19 -4.04
N LEU A 49 -7.52 15.61 -5.16
CA LEU A 49 -8.42 16.25 -6.11
C LEU A 49 -9.88 15.94 -5.80
N PHE A 50 -10.17 14.73 -5.33
CA PHE A 50 -11.52 14.28 -5.03
C PHE A 50 -11.53 13.27 -3.87
N ASP A 51 -12.38 13.52 -2.87
CA ASP A 51 -12.62 12.59 -1.74
C ASP A 51 -14.00 11.93 -1.85
N PRO A 52 -14.08 10.62 -2.14
CA PRO A 52 -15.35 9.92 -2.20
C PRO A 52 -15.96 9.75 -0.80
N MET A 53 -17.29 9.63 -0.77
CA MET A 53 -18.02 9.40 0.47
C MET A 53 -17.78 7.99 1.05
N ASP A 54 -17.49 6.98 0.21
CA ASP A 54 -17.20 5.61 0.68
C ASP A 54 -15.68 5.35 0.73
N SER A 55 -15.22 4.78 1.84
CA SER A 55 -13.82 4.35 2.04
C SER A 55 -13.32 3.29 1.05
N ASN A 56 -14.23 2.55 0.41
CA ASN A 56 -13.93 1.55 -0.62
C ASN A 56 -13.88 2.15 -2.02
N GLU A 57 -14.34 3.39 -2.19
CA GLU A 57 -14.23 4.11 -3.44
C GLU A 57 -12.82 4.70 -3.61
N MET A 58 -12.54 5.13 -4.84
CA MET A 58 -11.22 5.55 -5.26
C MET A 58 -11.09 7.07 -5.07
N LEU A 59 -10.13 7.48 -4.25
CA LEU A 59 -9.58 8.83 -4.26
C LEU A 59 -8.98 9.14 -5.62
N GLU A 60 -9.11 10.39 -6.03
CA GLU A 60 -8.36 10.95 -7.14
C GLU A 60 -7.34 11.93 -6.59
N LEU A 61 -6.09 11.71 -6.98
CA LEU A 61 -4.93 12.40 -6.44
C LEU A 61 -4.08 12.89 -7.60
N GLU A 62 -3.44 14.05 -7.47
CA GLU A 62 -2.43 14.53 -8.41
C GLU A 62 -1.05 14.42 -7.78
N VAL A 63 -0.13 13.72 -8.44
CA VAL A 63 1.20 13.48 -7.91
C VAL A 63 2.02 14.77 -7.91
N VAL A 64 2.47 15.20 -6.73
CA VAL A 64 3.36 16.35 -6.54
C VAL A 64 4.82 15.90 -6.48
N ALA A 65 5.07 14.75 -5.83
CA ALA A 65 6.37 14.10 -5.81
C ALA A 65 6.22 12.59 -5.61
N SER A 66 7.13 11.80 -6.17
CA SER A 66 7.18 10.37 -5.89
C SER A 66 8.61 9.88 -5.95
N GLU A 67 8.98 9.01 -5.01
CA GLU A 67 10.34 8.50 -4.87
C GLU A 67 10.33 6.98 -4.63
N GLY A 68 11.43 6.32 -4.97
CA GLY A 68 11.61 4.88 -4.78
C GLY A 68 11.26 4.06 -6.02
N ARG A 69 10.77 2.83 -5.82
CA ARG A 69 10.59 1.86 -6.91
C ARG A 69 9.33 2.18 -7.72
N ASN A 70 9.44 2.25 -9.05
CA ASN A 70 8.32 2.59 -9.94
C ASN A 70 7.62 3.88 -9.47
N ALA A 71 8.42 4.93 -9.22
CA ALA A 71 7.90 6.25 -8.86
C ALA A 71 7.00 6.81 -9.97
N TYR A 72 6.00 7.59 -9.55
CA TYR A 72 5.11 8.30 -10.45
C TYR A 72 5.76 9.57 -11.01
N GLN A 73 5.29 10.04 -12.15
CA GLN A 73 5.69 11.35 -12.68
C GLN A 73 4.90 12.44 -11.97
N VAL A 74 5.50 13.61 -11.83
CA VAL A 74 4.81 14.79 -11.30
C VAL A 74 3.72 15.21 -12.29
N GLY A 75 2.52 15.47 -11.77
CA GLY A 75 1.31 15.76 -12.56
C GLY A 75 0.51 14.51 -12.96
N ASP A 76 0.97 13.30 -12.63
CA ASP A 76 0.18 12.10 -12.88
C ASP A 76 -1.09 12.08 -12.03
N THR A 77 -2.24 11.78 -12.66
CA THR A 77 -3.48 11.49 -11.93
C THR A 77 -3.45 10.06 -11.41
N LEU A 78 -3.51 9.92 -10.09
CA LEU A 78 -3.45 8.66 -9.37
C LEU A 78 -4.81 8.33 -8.76
N ARG A 79 -5.30 7.10 -9.00
CA ARG A 79 -6.50 6.58 -8.34
C ARG A 79 -6.13 5.53 -7.30
N ARG A 80 -6.62 5.70 -6.06
CA ARG A 80 -6.35 4.79 -4.95
C ARG A 80 -7.57 4.62 -4.05
N ALA A 81 -7.83 3.39 -3.62
CA ALA A 81 -8.87 3.16 -2.62
C ALA A 81 -8.55 3.96 -1.36
N ARG A 82 -9.53 4.72 -0.85
CA ARG A 82 -9.32 5.65 0.27
C ARG A 82 -8.67 4.98 1.48
N ARG A 83 -9.11 3.77 1.83
CA ARG A 83 -8.51 2.95 2.91
C ARG A 83 -7.01 2.61 2.75
N THR A 84 -6.49 2.60 1.52
CA THR A 84 -5.07 2.28 1.26
C THR A 84 -4.18 3.47 1.60
N VAL A 85 -4.71 4.67 1.38
CA VAL A 85 -4.05 5.95 1.64
C VAL A 85 -4.30 6.42 3.07
N SER A 86 -5.44 6.06 3.67
CA SER A 86 -5.84 6.45 5.03
C SER A 86 -5.17 5.61 6.13
N ARG A 87 -3.86 5.40 6.05
CA ARG A 87 -3.10 4.63 7.04
C ARG A 87 -2.55 5.54 8.13
N GLU A 88 -2.20 4.95 9.27
CA GLU A 88 -1.65 5.65 10.44
C GLU A 88 -0.35 6.43 10.16
N ASP A 89 0.38 6.04 9.11
CA ASP A 89 1.63 6.67 8.68
C ASP A 89 1.43 7.77 7.62
N THR A 90 0.19 8.08 7.27
CA THR A 90 -0.12 9.13 6.30
C THR A 90 -0.09 10.50 6.96
N GLU A 91 0.70 11.38 6.37
CA GLU A 91 0.90 12.75 6.84
C GLU A 91 0.31 13.72 5.82
N ARG A 92 -0.25 14.83 6.29
CA ARG A 92 -0.64 15.95 5.44
C ARG A 92 0.25 17.15 5.68
N LEU A 93 0.38 17.99 4.67
CA LEU A 93 0.97 19.30 4.81
C LEU A 93 -0.02 20.20 5.55
N ALA A 94 0.43 20.81 6.64
CA ALA A 94 -0.38 21.76 7.39
C ALA A 94 -0.72 22.96 6.50
N TRP A 95 -1.98 23.40 6.56
CA TRP A 95 -2.41 24.59 5.83
C TRP A 95 -1.79 25.83 6.47
N SER A 96 -1.61 26.88 5.67
CA SER A 96 -1.20 28.19 6.19
C SER A 96 -2.22 28.75 7.18
N ASP A 97 -3.50 28.43 6.96
CA ASP A 97 -4.62 28.75 7.84
C ASP A 97 -5.40 27.46 8.13
N GLU A 98 -5.24 26.95 9.35
CA GLU A 98 -5.89 25.72 9.79
C GLU A 98 -7.35 25.97 10.24
N GLU A 99 -7.71 27.21 10.58
CA GLU A 99 -9.11 27.59 10.89
C GLU A 99 -9.96 27.59 9.62
N ALA A 100 -9.37 28.04 8.49
CA ALA A 100 -9.98 27.92 7.18
C ALA A 100 -10.23 26.44 6.83
N ARG A 101 -9.28 25.55 7.10
CA ARG A 101 -9.47 24.11 6.89
C ARG A 101 -10.59 23.55 7.78
N ALA A 102 -10.64 23.93 9.06
CA ALA A 102 -11.70 23.50 9.96
C ALA A 102 -13.09 23.91 9.44
N SER A 103 -13.20 25.13 8.91
CA SER A 103 -14.45 25.61 8.28
C SER A 103 -14.84 24.80 7.05
N VAL A 104 -13.87 24.36 6.24
CA VAL A 104 -14.13 23.47 5.10
C VAL A 104 -14.61 22.10 5.60
N VAL A 105 -13.94 21.55 6.62
CA VAL A 105 -14.34 20.27 7.24
C VAL A 105 -15.78 20.35 7.78
N ASP A 106 -16.14 21.43 8.47
CA ASP A 106 -17.48 21.63 9.03
C ASP A 106 -18.56 21.81 7.95
N SER A 107 -18.15 22.28 6.76
CA SER A 107 -19.04 22.44 5.60
C SER A 107 -19.26 21.13 4.82
N LEU A 108 -18.51 20.07 5.13
CA LEU A 108 -18.62 18.79 4.42
C LEU A 108 -19.98 18.12 4.69
N PRO A 109 -20.55 17.43 3.69
CA PRO A 109 -21.72 16.57 3.88
C PRO A 109 -21.53 15.58 5.03
N GLU A 110 -22.58 15.33 5.81
CA GLU A 110 -22.54 14.41 6.96
C GLU A 110 -22.02 13.01 6.59
N ALA A 111 -22.24 12.56 5.35
CA ALA A 111 -21.71 11.30 4.85
C ALA A 111 -20.17 11.30 4.78
N GLN A 112 -19.54 12.39 4.34
CA GLN A 112 -18.08 12.53 4.32
C GLN A 112 -17.53 12.66 5.74
N LEU A 113 -18.18 13.43 6.61
CA LEU A 113 -17.83 13.50 8.03
C LEU A 113 -17.90 12.12 8.70
N LYS A 114 -18.93 11.33 8.37
CA LYS A 114 -19.07 9.96 8.85
C LYS A 114 -17.96 9.07 8.31
N ALA A 115 -17.57 9.20 7.04
CA ALA A 115 -16.46 8.44 6.46
C ALA A 115 -15.13 8.77 7.14
N VAL A 116 -14.86 10.05 7.41
CA VAL A 116 -13.70 10.49 8.19
C VAL A 116 -13.72 9.86 9.59
N ARG A 117 -14.85 9.91 10.30
CA ARG A 117 -15.02 9.30 11.64
C ARG A 117 -14.92 7.77 11.63
N GLU A 118 -15.52 7.09 10.65
CA GLU A 118 -15.45 5.64 10.50
C GLU A 118 -14.01 5.19 10.23
N ALA A 119 -13.28 5.95 9.42
CA ALA A 119 -11.88 5.68 9.17
C ALA A 119 -11.00 5.93 10.42
N GLN A 120 -11.35 6.89 11.28
CA GLN A 120 -10.74 7.01 12.62
C GLN A 120 -11.12 5.82 13.53
N THR A 121 -12.34 5.29 13.43
CA THR A 121 -12.82 4.21 14.31
C THR A 121 -12.24 2.85 13.91
N GLN A 122 -11.82 2.68 12.66
CA GLN A 122 -11.17 1.47 12.16
C GLN A 122 -9.69 1.34 12.57
N ILE A 123 -9.16 2.18 13.46
CA ILE A 123 -7.89 1.91 14.17
C ILE A 123 -8.03 0.55 14.86
N PRO A 124 -7.39 -0.52 14.37
CA PRO A 124 -7.34 -1.74 15.14
C PRO A 124 -6.42 -1.45 16.33
N LYS A 125 -6.91 -1.75 17.53
CA LYS A 125 -6.06 -2.08 18.69
C LYS A 125 -4.84 -2.85 18.17
N PRO A 126 -3.60 -2.53 18.57
CA PRO A 126 -2.43 -3.20 18.01
C PRO A 126 -2.64 -4.70 18.16
N LEU A 127 -2.87 -5.37 17.03
CA LEU A 127 -2.84 -6.82 17.01
C LEU A 127 -1.40 -7.13 17.39
N ALA A 128 -1.23 -7.63 18.62
CA ALA A 128 -0.07 -8.43 18.95
C ALA A 128 0.17 -9.33 17.73
N GLN A 129 1.30 -9.10 17.07
CA GLN A 129 1.71 -9.91 15.93
C GLN A 129 1.50 -11.36 16.38
N PRO A 130 0.69 -12.19 15.68
CA PRO A 130 0.72 -13.61 15.96
C PRO A 130 2.17 -14.00 15.69
N GLY A 131 2.91 -14.27 16.78
CA GLY A 131 4.31 -14.61 16.73
C GLY A 131 4.45 -15.70 15.70
N TYR A 132 5.09 -15.36 14.58
CA TYR A 132 5.41 -16.33 13.55
C TYR A 132 6.45 -17.23 14.21
N SER A 133 5.97 -18.30 14.86
CA SER A 133 6.78 -19.40 15.32
C SER A 133 7.35 -20.04 14.06
N GLN A 134 8.43 -19.47 13.54
CA GLN A 134 9.34 -20.19 12.68
C GLN A 134 9.76 -21.43 13.48
N LYS A 135 9.18 -22.58 13.13
CA LYS A 135 9.79 -23.86 13.49
C LYS A 135 11.12 -23.91 12.75
N ILE A 136 12.17 -23.50 13.45
CA ILE A 136 13.55 -23.77 13.07
C ILE A 136 13.66 -25.30 12.96
N PRO A 137 13.94 -25.88 11.78
CA PRO A 137 14.30 -27.29 11.72
C PRO A 137 15.62 -27.43 12.48
N SER A 138 15.59 -28.16 13.59
CA SER A 138 16.80 -28.50 14.34
C SER A 138 17.78 -29.19 13.40
N ALA A 139 18.96 -28.59 13.23
CA ALA A 139 20.08 -29.22 12.57
C ALA A 139 20.44 -30.52 13.29
N GLY A 140 20.49 -31.63 12.57
CA GLY A 140 21.09 -32.87 13.06
C GLY A 140 20.44 -34.12 12.48
N THR A 141 20.82 -34.51 11.26
CA THR A 141 21.29 -35.87 10.93
C THR A 141 21.63 -35.93 9.44
N THR A 142 22.93 -35.99 9.20
CA THR A 142 23.68 -36.51 8.05
C THR A 142 22.89 -37.34 7.03
N GLY A 143 23.04 -36.98 5.74
CA GLY A 143 22.76 -37.92 4.65
C GLY A 143 22.32 -37.26 3.34
N ALA A 144 23.26 -36.72 2.56
CA ALA A 144 23.03 -36.66 1.11
C ALA A 144 22.91 -38.10 0.59
N PRO A 145 21.93 -38.40 -0.27
CA PRO A 145 22.33 -38.70 -1.63
C PRO A 145 21.35 -38.19 -2.68
N TRP A 146 21.92 -37.49 -3.67
CA TRP A 146 21.34 -37.28 -4.98
C TRP A 146 20.87 -38.61 -5.58
N ARG A 147 19.56 -38.77 -5.84
CA ARG A 147 19.07 -39.76 -6.81
C ARG A 147 18.48 -39.08 -8.04
N ARG A 148 19.31 -39.05 -9.09
CA ARG A 148 18.86 -38.93 -10.48
C ARG A 148 17.85 -40.04 -10.77
N LYS A 149 16.62 -39.70 -11.16
CA LYS A 149 15.74 -40.66 -11.88
C LYS A 149 16.26 -40.79 -13.32
N ARG A 150 16.96 -41.88 -13.62
CA ARG A 150 17.09 -42.36 -15.01
C ARG A 150 15.71 -42.85 -15.45
N LYS A 151 15.19 -42.34 -16.57
CA LYS A 151 14.20 -43.05 -17.38
C LYS A 151 14.96 -43.86 -18.45
N ALA A 152 14.91 -45.17 -18.32
CA ALA A 152 15.08 -46.17 -19.36
C ALA A 152 14.04 -47.25 -19.00
N THR A 153 13.26 -47.87 -19.88
CA THR A 153 13.49 -48.20 -21.29
C THR A 153 12.13 -48.60 -21.90
N GLY A 154 11.94 -48.36 -23.19
CA GLY A 154 10.95 -49.04 -24.04
C GLY A 154 11.48 -48.95 -25.47
N ALA A 155 12.37 -49.86 -25.87
CA ALA A 155 12.07 -51.08 -26.62
C ALA A 155 11.60 -50.77 -28.06
N TYR A 156 12.57 -50.73 -28.98
CA TYR A 156 12.35 -50.82 -30.42
C TYR A 156 11.86 -52.24 -30.74
N ALA A 157 10.72 -52.36 -31.39
CA ALA A 157 10.32 -53.58 -32.08
C ALA A 157 10.62 -53.40 -33.58
N ALA A 158 11.64 -54.09 -34.06
CA ALA A 158 11.80 -54.39 -35.48
C ALA A 158 11.01 -55.68 -35.77
N LYS A 159 10.28 -55.70 -36.88
CA LYS A 159 9.60 -56.89 -37.42
C LYS A 159 10.27 -57.32 -38.73
N PRO A 160 10.18 -58.63 -39.06
CA PRO A 160 11.09 -59.33 -39.98
C PRO A 160 10.95 -58.93 -41.44
#